data_AF-A0A835ATQ7-F1
#
_entry.id   AF-A0A835ATQ7-F1
#
_cell.length_a   1.000
_cell.length_b   1.000
_cell.length_c   1.000
_cell.angle_alpha   90.00
_cell.angle_beta   90.00
_cell.angle_gamma   90.00
#
_symmetry.space_group_name_H-M   'P 1'
#
loop_
_entity.id
_entity.type
_entity.pdbx_description
1 polymer ?
#
loop_
_entity_poly.entity_id
_entity_poly.type
_entity_poly.pdbx_seq_one_letter_code
_entity_poly.pdbx_strand_id
1 'polypeptide(L)'
;MEDSSDAQAPQGSSGIHRVTRSAITYIGFLGANYSSVASILSGAARSGKYEPQNVEIPPLDSMVMEMASCLEEKLAKMSQAFPTDQSLRFLFLLNNAYFMWQQLHPSPRLESHMLALTCKIDEHIRSYLEASWEPVLSCLHDPTPLCLGRYSPLAKFKLQFQKTSTAQKLWRVPDPELRRRLRTVIINKVN
;
A
#
# COMPACT_ATOMS: atom_id res chain seq x y z
N MET A 1 6.71 37.74 -7.28
CA MET A 1 5.24 37.88 -7.23
C MET A 1 4.68 36.90 -8.24
N GLU A 2 4.59 35.65 -7.82
CA GLU A 2 3.58 34.69 -8.28
C GLU A 2 3.50 33.67 -7.14
N ASP A 3 2.29 33.58 -6.63
CA ASP A 3 1.94 33.21 -5.29
C ASP A 3 1.50 31.75 -5.27
N SER A 4 1.87 31.11 -4.17
CA SER A 4 1.25 29.94 -3.55
C SER A 4 0.13 29.22 -4.31
N SER A 5 0.41 27.97 -4.67
CA SER A 5 -0.58 26.90 -4.46
C SER A 5 0.14 25.62 -4.06
N ASP A 6 0.87 25.70 -2.94
CA ASP A 6 1.01 24.53 -2.07
C ASP A 6 -0.37 24.33 -1.42
N ALA A 7 -1.29 23.80 -2.22
CA ALA A 7 -2.52 23.21 -1.72
C ALA A 7 -2.07 21.99 -0.90
N GLN A 8 -1.91 22.25 0.39
CA GLN A 8 -1.73 21.29 1.46
C GLN A 8 -2.61 20.08 1.15
N ALA A 9 -1.97 19.02 0.63
CA ALA A 9 -2.66 17.77 0.39
C ALA A 9 -3.32 17.39 1.72
N PRO A 10 -4.61 17.01 1.73
CA PRO A 10 -5.30 16.72 2.98
C PRO A 10 -4.46 15.69 3.73
N GLN A 11 -4.12 16.00 4.97
CA GLN A 11 -3.34 15.12 5.83
C GLN A 11 -3.94 13.70 5.74
N GLY A 12 -3.14 12.77 5.22
CA GLY A 12 -3.47 11.35 5.15
C GLY A 12 -4.43 10.90 4.04
N SER A 13 -4.15 11.16 2.76
CA SER A 13 -4.87 10.45 1.69
C SER A 13 -4.44 8.97 1.64
N SER A 14 -5.41 8.05 1.60
CA SER A 14 -5.15 6.62 1.33
C SER A 14 -4.79 6.34 -0.13
N GLY A 15 -4.94 7.31 -1.04
CA GLY A 15 -4.80 7.09 -2.49
C GLY A 15 -3.38 6.76 -2.95
N ILE A 16 -3.26 6.47 -4.26
CA ILE A 16 -1.96 6.25 -4.91
C ILE A 16 -1.15 7.54 -4.84
N HIS A 17 0.03 7.47 -4.23
CA HIS A 17 0.91 8.61 -4.03
C HIS A 17 1.62 9.02 -5.33
N ARG A 18 1.95 10.31 -5.48
CA ARG A 18 2.65 10.82 -6.66
C ARG A 18 3.99 10.10 -6.90
N VAL A 19 4.70 9.75 -5.83
CA VAL A 19 6.00 9.08 -5.93
C VAL A 19 5.89 7.69 -6.56
N THR A 20 4.80 6.98 -6.26
CA THR A 20 4.47 5.67 -6.84
C THR A 20 4.20 5.83 -8.33
N ARG A 21 3.38 6.82 -8.71
CA ARG A 21 3.09 7.10 -10.12
C ARG A 21 4.35 7.44 -10.91
N SER A 22 5.21 8.31 -10.38
CA SER A 22 6.46 8.69 -11.02
C SER A 22 7.39 7.50 -11.19
N ALA A 23 7.63 6.73 -10.12
CA ALA A 23 8.52 5.57 -10.16
C ALA A 23 8.04 4.49 -11.15
N ILE A 24 6.74 4.17 -11.14
CA ILE A 24 6.15 3.24 -12.11
C ILE A 24 6.25 3.75 -13.55
N THR A 25 6.09 5.07 -13.76
CA THR A 25 6.27 5.66 -15.10
C THR A 25 7.70 5.46 -15.60
N TYR A 26 8.70 5.69 -14.75
CA TYR A 26 10.09 5.43 -15.10
C TYR A 26 10.34 3.94 -15.37
N ILE A 27 9.87 3.03 -14.50
CA ILE A 27 10.00 1.58 -14.72
C ILE A 27 9.36 1.17 -16.06
N GLY A 28 8.17 1.70 -16.37
CA GLY A 28 7.50 1.46 -17.65
C GLY A 28 8.31 1.97 -18.85
N PHE A 29 8.92 3.15 -18.73
CA PHE A 29 9.82 3.70 -19.76
C PHE A 29 11.06 2.83 -19.96
N LEU A 30 11.66 2.32 -18.87
CA LEU A 30 12.79 1.39 -18.94
C LEU A 30 12.40 0.09 -19.65
N GLY A 31 11.22 -0.46 -19.33
CA GLY A 31 10.68 -1.66 -19.97
C GLY A 31 10.40 -1.45 -21.47
N ALA A 32 9.83 -0.30 -21.84
CA ALA A 32 9.56 0.03 -23.24
C ALA A 32 10.83 0.17 -24.09
N ASN A 33 11.96 0.50 -23.46
CA ASN A 33 13.26 0.68 -24.13
C ASN A 33 14.27 -0.39 -23.71
N TYR A 34 13.80 -1.58 -23.33
CA TYR A 34 14.60 -2.60 -22.63
C TYR A 34 15.92 -2.91 -23.35
N SER A 35 15.90 -3.24 -24.65
CA SER A 35 17.11 -3.66 -25.38
C SER A 35 18.22 -2.60 -25.38
N SER A 36 17.84 -1.33 -25.56
CA SER A 36 18.77 -0.20 -25.58
C SER A 36 19.33 0.07 -24.19
N VAL A 37 18.46 0.13 -23.18
CA VAL A 37 18.87 0.41 -21.80
C VAL A 37 19.69 -0.75 -21.22
N ALA A 38 19.30 -2.00 -21.49
CA ALA A 38 20.03 -3.18 -21.04
C ALA A 38 21.47 -3.17 -21.55
N SER A 39 21.68 -2.81 -22.82
CA SER A 39 23.02 -2.71 -23.41
C SER A 39 23.87 -1.63 -22.73
N ILE A 40 23.27 -0.47 -22.41
CA ILE A 40 23.93 0.62 -21.69
C ILE A 40 24.32 0.16 -20.28
N LEU A 41 23.40 -0.46 -19.55
CA LEU A 41 23.63 -0.91 -18.17
C LEU A 41 24.63 -2.07 -18.09
N SER A 42 24.62 -3.01 -19.04
CA SER A 42 25.65 -4.04 -19.13
C SER A 42 27.04 -3.44 -19.40
N GLY A 43 27.14 -2.42 -20.25
CA GLY A 43 28.37 -1.66 -20.45
C GLY A 43 28.83 -0.94 -19.18
N ALA A 44 27.90 -0.27 -18.51
CA ALA A 44 28.16 0.42 -17.24
C ALA A 44 28.66 -0.55 -16.16
N ALA A 45 28.02 -1.72 -16.04
CA ALA A 45 28.40 -2.78 -15.10
C ALA A 45 29.82 -3.32 -15.37
N ARG A 46 30.13 -3.65 -16.63
CA ARG A 46 31.48 -4.08 -17.01
C ARG A 46 32.55 -3.04 -16.75
N SER A 47 32.20 -1.76 -16.82
CA SER A 47 33.11 -0.64 -16.54
C SER A 47 33.17 -0.23 -15.07
N GLY A 48 32.44 -0.90 -14.17
CA GLY A 48 32.36 -0.56 -12.75
C GLY A 48 31.59 0.73 -12.43
N LYS A 49 30.85 1.30 -13.39
CA LYS A 49 30.04 2.53 -13.20
C LYS A 49 28.66 2.28 -12.59
N TYR A 50 28.20 1.03 -12.65
CA TYR A 50 26.97 0.58 -12.02
C TYR A 50 27.24 -0.78 -11.41
N GLU A 51 26.88 -0.96 -10.15
CA GLU A 51 27.01 -2.24 -9.46
C GLU A 51 25.60 -2.74 -9.12
N PRO A 52 25.07 -3.73 -9.87
CA PRO A 52 23.74 -4.25 -9.61
C PRO A 52 23.69 -4.96 -8.27
N GLN A 53 22.62 -4.74 -7.50
CA GLN A 53 22.44 -5.41 -6.21
C GLN A 53 22.26 -6.92 -6.35
N ASN A 54 21.63 -7.37 -7.45
CA ASN A 54 21.52 -8.77 -7.78
C ASN A 54 22.31 -9.08 -9.06
N VAL A 55 23.48 -9.69 -8.88
CA VAL A 55 24.39 -10.08 -9.98
C VAL A 55 23.93 -11.31 -10.75
N GLU A 56 22.94 -12.06 -10.26
CA GLU A 56 22.42 -13.27 -10.89
C GLU A 56 21.44 -12.97 -12.04
N ILE A 57 20.91 -11.75 -12.08
CA ILE A 57 19.98 -11.30 -13.11
C ILE A 57 20.59 -10.16 -13.94
N PRO A 58 20.03 -9.85 -15.12
CA PRO A 58 20.54 -8.77 -15.94
C PRO A 58 20.52 -7.42 -15.21
N PRO A 59 21.54 -6.55 -15.42
CA PRO A 59 21.66 -5.28 -14.71
C PRO A 59 20.41 -4.39 -14.76
N LEU A 60 19.66 -4.40 -15.87
CA LEU A 60 18.40 -3.66 -15.98
C LEU A 60 17.31 -4.24 -15.08
N ASP A 61 17.20 -5.56 -15.01
CA ASP A 61 16.23 -6.23 -14.13
C ASP A 61 16.58 -5.96 -12.65
N SER A 62 17.87 -5.98 -12.29
CA SER A 62 18.35 -5.57 -10.96
C SER A 62 17.93 -4.14 -10.65
N MET A 63 18.21 -3.19 -11.55
CA MET A 63 17.83 -1.78 -11.38
C MET A 63 16.32 -1.60 -11.18
N VAL A 64 15.47 -2.31 -11.93
CA VAL A 64 14.02 -2.25 -11.76
C VAL A 64 13.59 -2.74 -10.37
N MET A 65 14.15 -3.86 -9.88
CA MET A 65 13.86 -4.36 -8.53
C MET A 65 14.36 -3.41 -7.44
N GLU A 66 15.51 -2.77 -7.65
CA GLU A 66 16.07 -1.76 -6.75
C GLU A 66 15.15 -0.54 -6.66
N MET A 67 14.68 -0.04 -7.81
CA MET A 67 13.72 1.07 -7.86
C MET A 67 12.41 0.72 -7.16
N ALA A 68 11.88 -0.49 -7.36
CA ALA A 68 10.69 -0.97 -6.67
C ALA A 68 10.91 -1.05 -5.15
N SER A 69 12.02 -1.64 -4.71
CA SER A 69 12.35 -1.76 -3.29
C SER A 69 12.54 -0.40 -2.60
N CYS A 70 13.24 0.53 -3.26
CA CYS A 70 13.38 1.91 -2.77
C CYS A 70 12.03 2.64 -2.67
N LEU A 71 11.13 2.39 -3.62
CA LEU A 71 9.77 2.93 -3.57
C LEU A 71 8.99 2.37 -2.37
N GLU A 72 9.04 1.05 -2.14
CA GLU A 72 8.40 0.42 -0.98
C GLU A 72 8.91 0.98 0.35
N GLU A 73 10.24 1.12 0.50
CA GLU A 73 10.84 1.69 1.70
C GLU A 73 10.40 3.15 1.90
N LYS A 74 10.37 3.94 0.82
CA LYS A 74 9.93 5.33 0.86
C LYS A 74 8.46 5.45 1.24
N LEU A 75 7.60 4.57 0.73
CA LEU A 75 6.19 4.51 1.10
C LEU A 75 6.02 4.09 2.56
N ALA A 76 6.80 3.12 3.05
CA ALA A 76 6.81 2.72 4.45
C ALA A 76 7.18 3.89 5.37
N LYS A 77 8.21 4.67 5.01
CA LYS A 77 8.59 5.90 5.74
C LYS A 77 7.49 6.95 5.71
N MET A 78 6.91 7.23 4.54
CA MET A 78 5.77 8.16 4.40
C MET A 78 4.56 7.71 5.22
N SER A 79 4.33 6.40 5.33
CA SER A 79 3.24 5.83 6.10
C SER A 79 3.35 6.10 7.62
N GLN A 80 4.54 6.42 8.12
CA GLN A 80 4.72 6.79 9.53
C GLN A 80 4.19 8.19 9.85
N ALA A 81 3.95 9.03 8.84
CA ALA A 81 3.37 10.36 9.02
C ALA A 81 1.85 10.33 9.28
N PHE A 82 1.22 9.16 9.31
CA PHE A 82 -0.20 8.97 9.64
C PHE A 82 -0.35 8.89 11.16
N PRO A 83 -0.69 9.99 11.87
CA PRO A 83 -0.34 10.12 13.29
C PRO A 83 -1.22 9.30 14.24
N THR A 84 -2.33 8.73 13.77
CA THR A 84 -3.31 8.09 14.67
C THR A 84 -4.11 6.96 14.02
N ASP A 85 -4.34 7.00 12.70
CA ASP A 85 -5.18 6.00 12.03
C ASP A 85 -4.36 4.90 11.38
N GLN A 86 -4.16 3.81 12.13
CA GLN A 86 -3.48 2.60 11.66
C GLN A 86 -4.17 1.98 10.44
N SER A 87 -5.50 2.05 10.39
CA SER A 87 -6.29 1.53 9.27
C SER A 87 -6.01 2.30 7.99
N LEU A 88 -6.01 3.64 8.09
CA LEU A 88 -5.69 4.52 6.98
C LEU A 88 -4.27 4.32 6.47
N ARG A 89 -3.32 4.09 7.39
CA ARG A 89 -1.92 3.75 7.07
C ARG A 89 -1.82 2.47 6.24
N PHE A 90 -2.47 1.39 6.68
CA PHE A 90 -2.46 0.13 5.93
C PHE A 90 -3.20 0.24 4.59
N LEU A 91 -4.28 1.02 4.52
CA LEU A 91 -4.99 1.26 3.27
C LEU A 91 -4.14 2.05 2.26
N PHE A 92 -3.36 3.03 2.74
CA PHE A 92 -2.39 3.75 1.93
C PHE A 92 -1.33 2.80 1.35
N LEU A 93 -0.70 1.97 2.19
CA LEU A 93 0.30 1.01 1.75
C LEU A 93 -0.30 0.00 0.76
N LEU A 94 -1.48 -0.53 1.05
CA LEU A 94 -2.20 -1.46 0.19
C LEU A 94 -2.48 -0.88 -1.20
N ASN A 95 -3.03 0.33 -1.29
CA ASN A 95 -3.32 0.96 -2.57
C ASN A 95 -2.06 1.16 -3.43
N ASN A 96 -0.94 1.52 -2.81
CA ASN A 96 0.30 1.74 -3.54
C ASN A 96 0.97 0.43 -3.94
N ALA A 97 1.02 -0.57 -3.05
CA ALA A 97 1.56 -1.89 -3.35
C ALA A 97 0.76 -2.60 -4.46
N TYR A 98 -0.58 -2.53 -4.39
CA TYR A 98 -1.45 -3.11 -5.42
C TYR A 98 -1.26 -2.42 -6.78
N PHE A 99 -1.16 -1.09 -6.79
CA PHE A 99 -0.88 -0.35 -8.03
C PHE A 99 0.49 -0.73 -8.61
N MET A 100 1.53 -0.88 -7.77
CA MET A 100 2.82 -1.37 -8.24
C MET A 100 2.70 -2.77 -8.85
N TRP A 101 2.03 -3.69 -8.17
CA TRP A 101 1.81 -5.07 -8.61
C TRP A 101 1.09 -5.15 -9.95
N GLN A 102 0.08 -4.31 -10.19
CA GLN A 102 -0.63 -4.27 -11.47
C GLN A 102 0.25 -3.77 -12.63
N GLN A 103 1.15 -2.83 -12.34
CA GLN A 103 1.94 -2.15 -13.35
C GLN A 103 3.26 -2.86 -13.65
N LEU A 104 3.75 -3.65 -12.71
CA LEU A 104 4.84 -4.59 -12.94
C LEU A 104 4.26 -5.81 -13.67
N HIS A 105 4.44 -5.86 -14.98
CA HIS A 105 4.01 -7.01 -15.76
C HIS A 105 4.71 -8.30 -15.27
N PRO A 106 4.02 -9.46 -15.27
CA PRO A 106 4.64 -10.74 -14.97
C PRO A 106 5.78 -11.00 -15.95
N SER A 107 7.00 -10.82 -15.47
CA SER A 107 8.22 -11.27 -16.14
C SER A 107 8.75 -12.43 -15.32
N PRO A 108 9.16 -13.57 -15.94
CA PRO A 108 9.81 -14.66 -15.23
C PRO A 108 11.02 -14.19 -14.41
N ARG A 109 11.65 -13.08 -14.80
CA ARG A 109 12.81 -12.49 -14.13
C ARG A 109 12.46 -11.72 -12.86
N LEU A 110 11.20 -11.32 -12.71
CA LEU A 110 10.70 -10.57 -11.55
C LEU A 110 9.76 -11.41 -10.68
N GLU A 111 9.63 -12.72 -10.96
CA GLU A 111 8.65 -13.60 -10.31
C GLU A 111 8.80 -13.62 -8.79
N SER A 112 10.01 -13.75 -8.26
CA SER A 112 10.28 -13.72 -6.82
C SER A 112 9.84 -12.41 -6.17
N HIS A 113 10.07 -11.27 -6.85
CA HIS A 113 9.63 -9.96 -6.38
C HIS A 113 8.11 -9.80 -6.45
N MET A 114 7.49 -10.29 -7.52
CA MET A 114 6.03 -10.31 -7.67
C MET A 114 5.35 -11.15 -6.57
N LEU A 115 5.95 -12.30 -6.20
CA LEU A 115 5.49 -13.12 -5.09
C LEU A 115 5.63 -12.37 -3.76
N ALA A 116 6.78 -11.76 -3.49
CA ALA A 116 7.00 -10.96 -2.28
C ALA A 116 5.99 -9.81 -2.16
N LEU A 117 5.70 -9.11 -3.28
CA LEU A 117 4.73 -8.03 -3.32
C LEU A 117 3.29 -8.54 -3.10
N THR A 118 2.96 -9.72 -3.63
CA THR A 118 1.67 -10.38 -3.38
C THR A 118 1.50 -10.70 -1.88
N CYS A 119 2.52 -11.25 -1.23
CA CYS A 119 2.51 -11.49 0.22
C CYS A 119 2.30 -10.19 1.01
N LYS A 120 2.99 -9.10 0.65
CA LYS A 120 2.81 -7.79 1.30
C LYS A 120 1.41 -7.22 1.12
N ILE A 121 0.80 -7.39 -0.06
CA ILE A 121 -0.60 -6.99 -0.31
C ILE A 121 -1.54 -7.73 0.65
N ASP A 122 -1.35 -9.04 0.81
CA ASP A 122 -2.18 -9.85 1.70
C ASP A 122 -1.97 -9.47 3.18
N GLU A 123 -0.73 -9.19 3.58
CA GLU A 123 -0.41 -8.67 4.91
C GLU A 123 -1.07 -7.31 5.17
N HIS A 124 -1.03 -6.38 4.20
CA HIS A 124 -1.67 -5.08 4.33
C HIS A 124 -3.20 -5.20 4.42
N ILE A 125 -3.82 -6.13 3.68
CA ILE A 125 -5.26 -6.44 3.82
C ILE A 125 -5.54 -6.93 5.24
N ARG A 126 -4.78 -7.89 5.74
CA ARG A 126 -4.96 -8.45 7.09
C ARG A 126 -4.81 -7.36 8.16
N SER A 127 -3.72 -6.59 8.13
CA SER A 127 -3.48 -5.52 9.10
C SER A 127 -4.50 -4.38 9.01
N TYR A 128 -4.99 -4.04 7.82
CA TYR A 128 -6.11 -3.12 7.65
C TYR A 128 -7.37 -3.63 8.34
N LEU A 129 -7.70 -4.91 8.16
CA LEU A 129 -8.88 -5.53 8.78
C LEU A 129 -8.79 -5.59 10.30
N GLU A 130 -7.62 -5.98 10.83
CA GLU A 130 -7.35 -5.99 12.27
C GLU A 130 -7.48 -4.58 12.86
N ALA A 131 -6.81 -3.58 12.27
CA ALA A 131 -6.87 -2.20 12.75
C ALA A 131 -8.28 -1.58 12.66
N SER A 132 -9.04 -1.92 11.60
CA SER A 132 -10.35 -1.31 11.34
C SER A 132 -11.50 -1.95 12.11
N TRP A 133 -11.51 -3.29 12.19
CA TRP A 133 -12.71 -4.05 12.55
C TRP A 133 -12.57 -4.81 13.87
N GLU A 134 -11.35 -5.12 14.32
CA GLU A 134 -11.16 -5.77 15.62
C GLU A 134 -11.71 -4.93 16.80
N PRO A 135 -11.52 -3.60 16.86
CA PRO A 135 -12.13 -2.77 17.89
C PRO A 135 -13.67 -2.75 17.82
N VAL A 136 -14.24 -2.92 16.63
CA VAL A 136 -15.70 -2.97 16.43
C VAL A 136 -16.25 -4.30 16.95
N LEU A 137 -15.63 -5.41 16.56
CA LEU A 137 -16.06 -6.76 16.92
C LEU A 137 -15.82 -7.09 18.40
N SER A 138 -14.74 -6.60 19.00
CA SER A 138 -14.47 -6.76 20.44
C SER A 138 -15.58 -6.17 21.33
N CYS A 139 -16.35 -5.20 20.84
CA CYS A 139 -17.50 -4.65 21.57
C CYS A 139 -18.61 -5.68 21.82
N LEU A 140 -18.67 -6.76 21.03
CA LEU A 140 -19.66 -7.84 21.18
C LEU A 140 -19.23 -8.87 22.24
N HIS A 141 -17.94 -8.93 22.56
CA HIS A 141 -17.35 -9.96 23.43
C HIS A 141 -17.02 -9.45 24.84
N ASP A 142 -17.34 -8.20 25.17
CA ASP A 142 -16.96 -7.56 26.43
C ASP A 142 -17.90 -7.99 27.58
N PRO A 143 -17.43 -8.75 28.59
CA PRO A 143 -18.28 -9.26 29.67
C PRO A 143 -18.44 -8.23 30.81
N THR A 144 -18.10 -6.95 30.60
CA THR A 144 -17.99 -5.98 31.69
C THR A 144 -19.33 -5.85 32.45
N PRO A 145 -19.36 -6.13 33.77
CA PRO A 145 -20.62 -6.18 34.54
C PRO A 145 -21.30 -4.81 34.56
N LEU A 146 -22.62 -4.77 34.39
CA LEU A 146 -23.44 -3.56 34.34
C LEU A 146 -23.54 -2.88 35.72
N CYS A 147 -22.45 -2.33 36.25
CA CYS A 147 -22.48 -1.53 37.46
C CYS A 147 -22.30 -0.06 37.10
N LEU A 148 -23.36 0.71 37.37
CA LEU A 148 -23.46 2.18 37.39
C LEU A 148 -23.04 2.88 36.09
N GLY A 149 -24.00 3.06 35.17
CA GLY A 149 -23.91 4.01 34.05
C GLY A 149 -23.38 3.46 32.70
N ARG A 150 -23.37 2.13 32.50
CA ARG A 150 -22.67 1.50 31.36
C ARG A 150 -23.52 1.40 30.09
N TYR A 151 -22.93 1.80 28.96
CA TYR A 151 -23.44 1.53 27.61
C TYR A 151 -23.58 0.02 27.39
N SER A 152 -24.70 -0.42 26.80
CA SER A 152 -24.84 -1.83 26.39
C SER A 152 -23.76 -2.21 25.37
N PRO A 153 -23.28 -3.48 25.35
CA PRO A 153 -22.38 -3.98 24.31
C PRO A 153 -22.84 -3.62 22.89
N LEU A 154 -24.16 -3.70 22.66
CA LEU A 154 -24.79 -3.28 21.40
C LEU A 154 -24.66 -1.78 21.12
N ALA A 155 -24.82 -0.92 22.13
CA ALA A 155 -24.64 0.52 21.96
C ALA A 155 -23.17 0.88 21.68
N LYS A 156 -22.22 0.21 22.36
CA LYS A 156 -20.78 0.35 22.12
C LYS A 156 -20.40 -0.11 20.70
N PHE A 157 -20.93 -1.26 20.27
CA PHE A 157 -20.78 -1.77 18.90
C PHE A 157 -21.31 -0.77 17.87
N LYS A 158 -22.57 -0.30 18.03
CA LYS A 158 -23.18 0.66 17.10
C LYS A 158 -22.34 1.94 16.99
N LEU A 159 -21.86 2.46 18.11
CA LEU A 159 -21.01 3.65 18.13
C LEU A 159 -19.69 3.43 17.38
N GLN A 160 -18.99 2.33 17.66
CA GLN A 160 -17.71 2.03 16.99
C GLN A 160 -17.92 1.76 15.50
N PHE A 161 -18.94 0.99 15.13
CA PHE A 161 -19.30 0.73 13.74
C PHE A 161 -19.57 2.03 12.98
N GLN A 162 -20.35 2.95 13.56
CA GLN A 162 -20.65 4.25 12.95
C GLN A 162 -19.39 5.11 12.77
N LYS A 163 -18.50 5.14 13.78
CA LYS A 163 -17.22 5.85 13.69
C LYS A 163 -16.36 5.30 12.56
N THR A 164 -16.13 3.99 12.54
CA THR A 164 -15.34 3.30 11.51
C THR A 164 -15.94 3.53 10.12
N SER A 165 -17.24 3.34 9.95
CA SER A 165 -17.93 3.55 8.66
C SER A 165 -17.84 5.00 8.18
N THR A 166 -18.02 5.97 9.08
CA THR A 166 -17.96 7.39 8.73
C THR A 166 -16.57 7.81 8.28
N ALA A 167 -15.53 7.35 8.98
CA ALA A 167 -14.14 7.58 8.56
C ALA A 167 -13.85 6.93 7.19
N GLN A 168 -14.19 5.65 7.04
CA GLN A 168 -13.93 4.88 5.82
C GLN A 168 -14.63 5.42 4.58
N LYS A 169 -15.80 6.07 4.71
CA LYS A 169 -16.48 6.73 3.58
C LYS A 169 -15.66 7.83 2.92
N LEU A 170 -14.72 8.44 3.66
CA LEU A 170 -13.84 9.48 3.15
C LEU A 170 -12.57 8.92 2.49
N TRP A 171 -12.28 7.63 2.69
CA TRP A 171 -11.06 7.01 2.19
C TRP A 171 -11.23 6.53 0.75
N ARG A 172 -10.15 6.65 -0.02
CA ARG A 172 -10.12 6.27 -1.42
C ARG A 172 -9.47 4.90 -1.60
N VAL A 173 -10.10 4.05 -2.40
CA VAL A 173 -9.52 2.82 -2.96
C VAL A 173 -9.69 2.92 -4.48
N PRO A 174 -8.71 3.49 -5.20
CA PRO A 174 -8.88 3.86 -6.60
C PRO A 174 -9.24 2.67 -7.48
N ASP A 175 -8.55 1.54 -7.28
CA ASP A 175 -8.73 0.34 -8.09
C ASP A 175 -10.05 -0.40 -7.76
N PRO A 176 -10.88 -0.74 -8.78
CA PRO A 176 -12.18 -1.39 -8.55
C PRO A 176 -12.06 -2.85 -8.11
N GLU A 177 -11.03 -3.58 -8.57
CA GLU A 177 -10.80 -4.99 -8.25
C GLU A 177 -10.41 -5.14 -6.78
N LEU A 178 -9.44 -4.35 -6.34
CA LEU A 178 -9.03 -4.24 -4.94
C LEU A 178 -10.20 -3.80 -4.04
N ARG A 179 -11.03 -2.85 -4.50
CA ARG A 179 -12.20 -2.39 -3.74
C ARG A 179 -13.22 -3.50 -3.53
N ARG A 180 -13.50 -4.31 -4.57
CA ARG A 180 -14.41 -5.46 -4.45
C ARG A 180 -13.79 -6.55 -3.56
N ARG A 181 -12.49 -6.82 -3.67
CA ARG A 181 -11.77 -7.73 -2.79
C ARG A 181 -11.90 -7.31 -1.32
N LEU A 182 -11.61 -6.03 -1.00
CA LEU A 182 -11.75 -5.47 0.34
C LEU A 182 -13.16 -5.61 0.89
N ARG A 183 -14.19 -5.28 0.10
CA ARG A 183 -15.59 -5.45 0.52
C ARG A 183 -15.92 -6.89 0.88
N THR A 184 -15.45 -7.85 0.07
CA THR A 184 -15.68 -9.28 0.30
C THR A 184 -15.06 -9.74 1.62
N VAL A 185 -13.79 -9.39 1.87
CA VAL A 185 -13.11 -9.81 3.11
C VAL A 185 -13.66 -9.10 4.35
N ILE A 186 -14.14 -7.86 4.22
CA ILE A 186 -14.83 -7.16 5.32
C ILE A 186 -16.15 -7.86 5.65
N ILE A 187 -16.98 -8.17 4.65
CA ILE A 187 -18.25 -8.87 4.85
C ILE A 187 -18.00 -10.21 5.55
N ASN A 188 -17.02 -10.98 5.09
CA ASN A 188 -16.68 -12.27 5.69
C ASN A 188 -16.13 -12.17 7.12
N LYS A 189 -15.51 -11.04 7.51
CA LYS A 189 -15.01 -10.83 8.87
C LYS A 189 -16.11 -10.37 9.84
N VAL A 190 -17.15 -9.70 9.34
CA VAL A 190 -18.23 -9.12 10.16
C VAL A 190 -19.46 -10.04 10.26
N ASN A 191 -19.67 -10.93 9.28
CA ASN A 191 -20.65 -12.02 9.33
C ASN A 191 -20.22 -13.11 10.31
#